data_AF-A0A7V8W6A5-F1
#
_entry.id   AF-A0A7V8W6A5-F1
#
_cell.length_a   1.000
_cell.length_b   1.000
_cell.length_c   1.000
_cell.angle_alpha   90.00
_cell.angle_beta   90.00
_cell.angle_gamma   90.00
#
_symmetry.space_group_name_H-M   'P 1'
#
loop_
_entity.id
_entity.type
_entity.pdbx_description
1 polymer ?
#
loop_
_entity_poly.entity_id
_entity_poly.type
_entity_poly.pdbx_seq_one_letter_code
_entity_poly.pdbx_strand_id
1 'polypeptide(L)'
;MLHTLMEAHRQGRLHHYEELMRELMQDQDRRLGELGTLMGALEEWQDQKAYAGVIIGGDFNFEPGSPEYLALQRFGFADTHRLAMPNMMLHTYDPLKNPLAAHEEATLPPALRRALAAESHDDQDTVIHAYREAINMPRRIDFLFSMSFMSQACLMQSLFGEVNSTGMAGSDHYGILNTYTYRRMPC
;
A
#
# COMPACT_ATOMS: atom_id res chain seq x y z
N MET A 1 0.35 -3.20 11.78
CA MET A 1 -0.95 -3.83 12.10
C MET A 1 -0.83 -5.30 12.54
N LEU A 2 -0.36 -6.22 11.69
CA LEU A 2 -0.32 -7.67 12.00
C LEU A 2 0.47 -8.03 13.28
N HIS A 3 1.61 -7.36 13.51
CA HIS A 3 2.42 -7.53 14.72
C HIS A 3 1.64 -7.21 16.00
N THR A 4 0.87 -6.13 15.99
CA THR A 4 0.07 -5.65 17.12
C THR A 4 -1.06 -6.61 17.49
N LEU A 5 -1.77 -7.15 16.48
CA LEU A 5 -2.82 -8.16 16.70
C LEU A 5 -2.24 -9.48 17.22
N MET A 6 -1.05 -9.86 16.73
CA MET A 6 -0.33 -11.04 17.21
C MET A 6 0.10 -10.89 18.67
N GLU A 7 0.57 -9.70 19.06
CA GLU A 7 0.95 -9.43 20.45
C GLU A 7 -0.24 -9.48 21.39
N ALA A 8 -1.38 -8.88 21.00
CA ALA A 8 -2.64 -8.98 21.76
C ALA A 8 -3.08 -10.43 21.97
N HIS A 9 -2.97 -11.27 20.93
CA HIS A 9 -3.25 -12.69 21.03
C HIS A 9 -2.29 -13.40 22.00
N ARG A 10 -0.98 -13.15 21.89
CA ARG A 10 0.04 -13.74 22.79
C ARG A 10 -0.18 -13.37 24.26
N GLN A 11 -0.79 -12.21 24.52
CA GLN A 11 -1.13 -11.74 25.86
C GLN A 11 -2.49 -12.26 26.36
N GLY A 12 -3.19 -13.09 25.58
CA GLY A 12 -4.50 -13.66 25.92
C GLY A 12 -5.65 -12.66 25.81
N ARG A 13 -5.46 -11.53 25.12
CA ARG A 13 -6.45 -10.45 24.98
C ARG A 13 -7.28 -10.55 23.69
N LEU A 14 -6.96 -11.51 22.84
CA LEU A 14 -7.65 -11.75 21.57
C LEU A 14 -7.72 -13.26 21.34
N HIS A 15 -8.81 -13.87 21.79
CA HIS A 15 -9.05 -15.30 21.72
C HIS A 15 -9.40 -15.74 20.30
N HIS A 16 -10.11 -14.90 19.55
CA HIS A 16 -10.51 -15.17 18.16
C HIS A 16 -9.48 -14.70 17.12
N TYR A 17 -8.20 -14.63 17.50
CA TYR A 17 -7.11 -14.19 16.62
C TYR A 17 -6.95 -15.08 15.39
N GLU A 18 -7.08 -16.40 15.54
CA GLU A 18 -6.91 -17.34 14.42
C GLU A 18 -7.96 -17.11 13.32
N GLU A 19 -9.20 -16.81 13.70
CA GLU A 19 -10.27 -16.50 12.77
C GLU A 19 -10.02 -15.17 12.05
N LEU A 20 -9.60 -14.13 12.79
CA LEU A 20 -9.20 -12.85 12.22
C LEU A 20 -8.03 -13.01 11.24
N MET A 21 -7.01 -13.77 11.62
CA MET A 21 -5.84 -14.02 10.77
C MET A 21 -6.19 -14.79 9.52
N ARG A 22 -7.09 -15.77 9.61
CA ARG A 22 -7.59 -16.49 8.44
C ARG A 22 -8.30 -15.56 7.45
N GLU A 23 -9.14 -14.64 7.92
CA GLU A 23 -9.77 -13.65 7.05
C GLU A 23 -8.73 -12.72 6.39
N LEU A 24 -7.75 -12.23 7.15
CA LEU A 24 -6.68 -11.38 6.62
C LEU A 24 -5.80 -12.12 5.59
N MET A 25 -5.53 -13.41 5.82
CA MET A 25 -4.80 -14.26 4.88
C MET A 25 -5.61 -14.51 3.60
N GLN A 26 -6.92 -14.76 3.72
CA GLN A 26 -7.79 -14.90 2.55
C GLN A 26 -7.79 -13.63 1.69
N ASP A 27 -7.79 -12.46 2.30
CA ASP A 27 -7.69 -11.20 1.58
C ASP A 27 -6.34 -11.01 0.86
N GLN A 28 -5.24 -11.42 1.51
CA GLN A 28 -3.92 -11.43 0.89
C GLN A 28 -3.84 -12.42 -0.28
N ASP A 29 -4.33 -13.65 -0.09
CA ASP A 29 -4.35 -14.68 -1.13
C ASP A 29 -5.21 -14.25 -2.32
N ARG A 30 -6.35 -13.58 -2.05
CA ARG A 30 -7.18 -12.96 -3.09
C ARG A 30 -6.40 -11.91 -3.87
N ARG A 31 -5.73 -10.96 -3.21
CA ARG A 31 -4.90 -9.94 -3.89
C ARG A 31 -3.77 -10.56 -4.70
N LEU A 32 -3.14 -11.62 -4.21
CA LEU A 32 -2.13 -12.37 -4.97
C LEU A 32 -2.73 -13.03 -6.22
N GLY A 33 -3.93 -13.59 -6.13
CA GLY A 33 -4.65 -14.13 -7.28
C GLY A 33 -5.05 -13.06 -8.31
N GLU A 34 -5.48 -11.89 -7.84
CA GLU A 34 -5.78 -10.72 -8.68
C GLU A 34 -4.53 -10.22 -9.41
N LEU A 35 -3.41 -10.10 -8.69
CA LEU A 35 -2.11 -9.77 -9.27
C LEU A 35 -1.68 -10.83 -10.30
N GLY A 36 -1.82 -12.12 -10.00
CA GLY A 36 -1.51 -13.19 -10.94
C GLY A 36 -2.34 -13.08 -12.23
N THR A 37 -3.62 -12.74 -12.11
CA THR A 37 -4.51 -12.50 -13.28
C THR A 37 -4.05 -11.30 -14.09
N LEU A 38 -3.68 -10.19 -13.43
CA LEU A 38 -3.15 -9.01 -14.10
C LEU A 38 -1.83 -9.31 -14.83
N MET A 39 -0.92 -10.05 -14.20
CA MET A 39 0.36 -10.42 -14.79
C MET A 39 0.19 -11.36 -15.99
N GLY A 40 -0.71 -12.35 -15.89
CA GLY A 40 -1.03 -13.22 -17.03
C GLY A 40 -1.57 -12.44 -18.23
N ALA A 41 -2.45 -11.47 -18.01
CA ALA A 41 -2.94 -10.60 -19.07
C ALA A 41 -1.81 -9.76 -19.72
N LEU A 42 -0.84 -9.29 -18.93
CA LEU A 42 0.31 -8.57 -19.44
C LEU A 42 1.27 -9.47 -20.22
N GLU A 43 1.49 -10.71 -19.78
CA GLU A 43 2.26 -11.75 -20.48
C GLU A 43 1.70 -11.99 -21.89
N GLU A 44 0.39 -12.20 -22.00
CA GLU A 44 -0.31 -12.36 -23.28
C GLU A 44 -0.11 -11.16 -24.22
N TRP A 45 -0.03 -9.94 -23.67
CA TRP A 45 0.22 -8.73 -24.46
C TRP A 45 1.69 -8.57 -24.84
N GLN A 46 2.64 -9.07 -24.03
CA GLN A 46 4.07 -9.05 -24.38
C GLN A 46 4.35 -9.88 -25.62
N ASP A 47 3.69 -11.04 -25.73
CA ASP A 47 3.83 -11.94 -26.88
C ASP A 47 3.38 -11.29 -28.20
N GLN A 48 2.46 -10.32 -28.12
CA GLN A 48 1.98 -9.55 -29.26
C GLN A 48 2.90 -8.38 -29.66
N LYS A 49 3.92 -8.05 -28.83
CA LYS A 49 5.00 -7.07 -29.08
C LYS A 49 4.57 -5.67 -29.57
N ALA A 50 3.37 -5.21 -29.21
CA ALA A 50 2.82 -3.96 -29.73
C ALA A 50 3.23 -2.69 -28.95
N TYR A 51 4.13 -2.78 -27.96
CA TYR A 51 4.48 -1.66 -27.09
C TYR A 51 5.99 -1.52 -26.86
N ALA A 52 6.43 -0.31 -26.50
CA ALA A 52 7.84 -0.01 -26.20
C ALA A 52 8.21 -0.26 -24.72
N GLY A 53 7.22 -0.27 -23.83
CA GLY A 53 7.37 -0.67 -22.44
C GLY A 53 6.02 -0.71 -21.71
N VAL A 54 6.04 -1.24 -20.49
CA VAL A 54 4.86 -1.31 -19.62
C VAL A 54 5.07 -0.49 -18.36
N ILE A 55 4.09 0.36 -18.06
CA ILE A 55 3.91 1.00 -16.76
C ILE A 55 2.55 0.56 -16.22
N ILE A 56 2.52 0.09 -14.99
CA ILE A 56 1.29 -0.18 -14.25
C ILE A 56 1.25 0.68 -13.00
N GLY A 57 0.05 1.02 -12.55
CA GLY A 57 -0.08 1.93 -11.44
C GLY A 57 -1.48 2.02 -10.88
N GLY A 58 -1.58 2.50 -9.65
CA GLY A 58 -2.83 2.69 -8.92
C GLY A 58 -2.66 2.47 -7.43
N ASP A 59 -3.78 2.42 -6.74
CA ASP A 59 -3.87 1.96 -5.36
C ASP A 59 -3.84 0.42 -5.35
N PHE A 60 -2.74 -0.13 -4.83
CA PHE A 60 -2.56 -1.57 -4.72
C PHE A 60 -2.87 -2.11 -3.32
N ASN A 61 -3.11 -1.23 -2.34
CA ASN A 61 -3.43 -1.60 -0.96
C ASN A 61 -2.43 -2.56 -0.27
N PHE A 62 -1.17 -2.59 -0.70
CA PHE A 62 -0.08 -3.31 -0.04
C PHE A 62 1.11 -2.39 0.22
N GLU A 63 2.01 -2.77 1.12
CA GLU A 63 3.18 -1.96 1.47
C GLU A 63 4.47 -2.48 0.82
N PRO A 64 5.53 -1.64 0.71
CA PRO A 64 6.84 -2.09 0.28
C PRO A 64 7.34 -3.28 1.12
N GLY A 65 7.82 -4.33 0.46
CA GLY A 65 8.30 -5.55 1.12
C GLY A 65 7.23 -6.59 1.47
N SER A 66 5.94 -6.30 1.22
CA SER A 66 4.87 -7.30 1.29
C SER A 66 5.05 -8.43 0.25
N PRO A 67 4.44 -9.62 0.47
CA PRO A 67 4.44 -10.69 -0.53
C PRO A 67 3.94 -10.23 -1.91
N GLU A 68 2.90 -9.39 -1.94
CA GLU A 68 2.34 -8.79 -3.15
C GLU A 68 3.37 -7.90 -3.88
N TYR A 69 4.04 -7.00 -3.15
CA TYR A 69 5.12 -6.16 -3.69
C TYR A 69 6.26 -7.00 -4.27
N LEU A 70 6.70 -8.02 -3.52
CA LEU A 70 7.77 -8.94 -3.95
C LEU A 70 7.34 -9.79 -5.15
N ALA A 71 6.05 -10.09 -5.31
CA ALA A 71 5.53 -10.78 -6.50
C ALA A 71 5.76 -9.91 -7.75
N LEU A 72 5.33 -8.64 -7.74
CA LEU A 72 5.56 -7.72 -8.87
C LEU A 72 7.05 -7.61 -9.24
N GLN A 73 7.93 -7.50 -8.24
CA GLN A 73 9.38 -7.47 -8.50
C GLN A 73 9.89 -8.75 -9.18
N ARG A 74 9.35 -9.93 -8.82
CA ARG A 74 9.68 -11.20 -9.47
C ARG A 74 9.18 -11.28 -10.91
N PHE A 75 8.09 -10.60 -11.24
CA PHE A 75 7.61 -10.41 -12.62
C PHE A 75 8.42 -9.36 -13.42
N GLY A 76 9.50 -8.81 -12.84
CA GLY A 76 10.37 -7.85 -13.52
C GLY A 76 9.89 -6.41 -13.46
N PHE A 77 8.85 -6.11 -12.67
CA PHE A 77 8.43 -4.74 -12.42
C PHE A 77 9.36 -4.06 -11.41
N ALA A 78 9.97 -2.95 -11.83
CA ALA A 78 10.73 -2.07 -10.97
C ALA A 78 9.82 -0.97 -10.41
N ASP A 79 9.89 -0.76 -9.10
CA ASP A 79 9.22 0.35 -8.42
C ASP A 79 9.85 1.68 -8.82
N THR A 80 9.08 2.55 -9.48
CA THR A 80 9.61 3.82 -9.99
C THR A 80 10.04 4.76 -8.88
N HIS A 81 9.47 4.62 -7.67
CA HIS A 81 9.92 5.39 -6.50
C HIS A 81 11.36 5.03 -6.12
N ARG A 82 11.66 3.71 -6.07
CA ARG A 82 12.99 3.21 -5.75
C ARG A 82 14.02 3.59 -6.80
N LEU A 83 13.60 3.72 -8.06
CA LEU A 83 14.44 4.22 -9.15
C LEU A 83 14.70 5.73 -9.04
N ALA A 84 13.68 6.52 -8.70
CA ALA A 84 13.78 7.98 -8.64
C ALA A 84 14.50 8.48 -7.38
N MET A 85 14.23 7.87 -6.23
CA MET A 85 14.59 8.38 -4.91
C MET A 85 14.93 7.23 -3.94
N PRO A 86 16.04 6.50 -4.13
CA PRO A 86 16.32 5.26 -3.38
C PRO A 86 16.48 5.44 -1.85
N ASN A 87 16.72 6.67 -1.40
CA ASN A 87 17.01 7.01 0.00
C ASN A 87 15.90 7.79 0.71
N MET A 88 14.76 8.03 0.05
CA MET A 88 13.61 8.73 0.63
C MET A 88 12.39 7.82 0.58
N MET A 89 11.45 7.99 1.52
CA MET A 89 10.15 7.34 1.49
C MET A 89 9.08 8.39 1.26
N LEU A 90 8.22 8.18 0.27
CA LEU A 90 7.01 8.97 0.08
C LEU A 90 5.82 8.16 0.60
N HIS A 91 4.97 8.79 1.42
CA HIS A 91 3.74 8.19 1.90
C HIS A 91 2.59 8.71 1.05
N THR A 92 1.88 7.82 0.38
CA THR A 92 0.74 8.16 -0.49
C THR A 92 -0.56 8.23 0.30
N TYR A 93 -0.55 7.72 1.54
CA TYR A 93 -1.63 7.82 2.49
C TYR A 93 -1.05 8.24 3.85
N ASP A 94 -1.44 9.38 4.39
CA ASP A 94 -0.87 9.94 5.63
C ASP A 94 -1.98 10.54 6.51
N PRO A 95 -2.60 9.74 7.40
CA PRO A 95 -3.64 10.21 8.33
C PRO A 95 -3.19 11.33 9.27
N LEU A 96 -1.88 11.48 9.51
CA LEU A 96 -1.34 12.51 10.40
C LEU A 96 -1.30 13.89 9.74
N LYS A 97 -1.26 13.93 8.40
CA LYS A 97 -1.19 15.18 7.63
C LYS A 97 -2.44 15.43 6.80
N ASN A 98 -3.13 14.38 6.37
CA ASN A 98 -4.30 14.46 5.52
C ASN A 98 -5.59 14.28 6.35
N PRO A 99 -6.40 15.34 6.52
CA PRO A 99 -7.62 15.27 7.31
C PRO A 99 -8.68 14.33 6.73
N LEU A 100 -8.66 14.05 5.41
CA LEU A 100 -9.57 13.10 4.78
C LEU A 100 -9.21 11.66 5.12
N ALA A 101 -7.92 11.30 5.08
CA ALA A 101 -7.43 9.98 5.51
C ALA A 101 -7.73 9.69 6.99
N ALA A 102 -7.61 10.72 7.85
CA ALA A 102 -7.90 10.57 9.28
C ALA A 102 -9.35 10.16 9.59
N HIS A 103 -10.31 10.44 8.70
CA HIS A 103 -11.73 10.12 8.92
C HIS A 103 -12.05 8.64 8.70
N GLU A 104 -11.37 7.96 7.77
CA GLU A 104 -11.67 6.56 7.45
C GLU A 104 -11.24 5.61 8.58
N GLU A 105 -10.14 5.94 9.27
CA GLU A 105 -9.57 5.13 10.36
C GLU A 105 -10.43 5.09 11.65
N ALA A 106 -11.51 5.87 11.71
CA ALA A 106 -12.44 5.84 12.83
C ALA A 106 -13.21 4.50 12.93
N THR A 107 -13.37 3.79 11.82
CA THR A 107 -14.25 2.61 11.71
C THR A 107 -13.48 1.30 11.83
N LEU A 108 -13.91 0.42 12.74
CA LEU A 108 -13.33 -0.93 12.87
C LEU A 108 -13.82 -1.86 11.75
N PRO A 109 -12.91 -2.59 11.07
CA PRO A 109 -13.27 -3.61 10.09
C PRO A 109 -14.25 -4.62 10.67
N PRO A 110 -15.22 -5.14 9.89
CA PRO A 110 -16.19 -6.12 10.37
C PRO A 110 -15.53 -7.37 10.98
N ALA A 111 -14.44 -7.83 10.38
CA ALA A 111 -13.64 -8.96 10.86
C ALA A 111 -13.13 -8.74 12.29
N LEU A 112 -12.49 -7.59 12.52
CA LEU A 112 -11.96 -7.21 13.83
C LEU A 112 -13.09 -7.02 14.84
N ARG A 113 -14.20 -6.39 14.43
CA ARG A 113 -15.38 -6.20 15.29
C ARG A 113 -15.98 -7.54 15.75
N ARG A 114 -16.06 -8.53 14.86
CA ARG A 114 -16.52 -9.88 15.21
C ARG A 114 -15.56 -10.56 16.17
N ALA A 115 -14.26 -10.49 15.89
CA ALA A 115 -13.23 -11.10 16.73
C ALA A 115 -13.22 -10.52 18.16
N LEU A 116 -13.56 -9.23 18.31
CA LEU A 116 -13.64 -8.55 19.60
C LEU A 116 -14.97 -8.74 20.34
N ALA A 117 -16.02 -9.23 19.67
CA ALA A 117 -17.37 -9.24 20.24
C ALA A 117 -17.53 -10.10 21.50
N ALA A 118 -16.66 -11.10 21.67
CA ALA A 118 -16.65 -11.99 22.82
C ALA A 118 -15.65 -11.59 23.92
N GLU A 119 -14.81 -10.57 23.67
CA GLU A 119 -13.74 -10.14 24.58
C GLU A 119 -14.29 -9.23 25.69
N SER A 120 -13.54 -9.10 26.79
CA SER A 120 -13.89 -8.15 27.86
C SER A 120 -13.82 -6.70 27.37
N HIS A 121 -14.57 -5.78 27.98
CA HIS A 121 -14.52 -4.36 27.58
C HIS A 121 -13.09 -3.77 27.65
N ASP A 122 -12.33 -4.10 28.69
CA ASP A 122 -10.96 -3.61 28.86
C ASP A 122 -10.01 -4.16 27.76
N ASP A 123 -10.19 -5.43 27.38
CA ASP A 123 -9.42 -6.04 26.28
C ASP A 123 -9.82 -5.46 24.93
N GLN A 124 -11.13 -5.24 24.69
CA GLN A 124 -11.61 -4.58 23.49
C GLN A 124 -10.98 -3.19 23.32
N ASP A 125 -11.03 -2.36 24.35
CA ASP A 125 -10.46 -1.00 24.30
C ASP A 125 -8.96 -1.03 24.04
N THR A 126 -8.24 -1.96 24.68
CA THR A 126 -6.79 -2.14 24.49
C THR A 126 -6.46 -2.54 23.04
N VAL A 127 -7.16 -3.52 22.48
CA VAL A 127 -6.93 -3.98 21.10
C VAL A 127 -7.35 -2.91 20.09
N ILE A 128 -8.46 -2.22 20.32
CA ILE A 128 -8.93 -1.12 19.47
C ILE A 128 -7.93 0.03 19.46
N HIS A 129 -7.40 0.41 20.63
CA HIS A 129 -6.37 1.44 20.74
C HIS A 129 -5.14 1.06 19.92
N ALA A 130 -4.62 -0.16 20.13
CA ALA A 130 -3.42 -0.63 19.44
C ALA A 130 -3.66 -0.78 17.92
N TYR A 131 -4.86 -1.19 17.50
CA TYR A 131 -5.28 -1.21 16.10
C TYR A 131 -5.26 0.21 15.51
N ARG A 132 -5.88 1.18 16.19
CA ARG A 132 -5.93 2.58 15.76
C ARG A 132 -4.55 3.22 15.67
N GLU A 133 -3.67 2.94 16.61
CA GLU A 133 -2.27 3.40 16.53
C GLU A 133 -1.58 2.83 15.29
N ALA A 134 -1.81 1.56 14.96
CA ALA A 134 -1.17 0.91 13.84
C ALA A 134 -1.66 1.39 12.47
N ILE A 135 -2.95 1.71 12.33
CA ILE A 135 -3.54 2.18 11.06
C ILE A 135 -3.35 3.69 10.84
N ASN A 136 -3.19 4.46 11.91
CA ASN A 136 -2.92 5.90 11.85
C ASN A 136 -1.48 6.24 11.41
N MET A 137 -0.68 5.24 11.04
CA MET A 137 0.68 5.40 10.55
C MET A 137 0.66 5.81 9.06
N PRO A 138 1.59 6.68 8.60
CA PRO A 138 1.73 6.98 7.18
C PRO A 138 2.15 5.75 6.37
N ARG A 139 1.49 5.51 5.24
CA ARG A 139 1.64 4.33 4.39
C ARG A 139 1.94 4.72 2.95
N ARG A 140 2.59 3.80 2.25
CA ARG A 140 2.79 3.88 0.80
C ARG A 140 2.12 2.68 0.16
N ILE A 141 0.93 2.91 -0.36
CA ILE A 141 0.03 1.88 -0.89
C ILE A 141 -0.37 2.11 -2.35
N ASP A 142 -0.10 3.32 -2.85
CA ASP A 142 -0.18 3.66 -4.25
C ASP A 142 1.20 3.50 -4.89
N PHE A 143 1.23 2.98 -6.11
CA PHE A 143 2.47 2.73 -6.81
C PHE A 143 2.38 3.07 -8.29
N LEU A 144 3.54 3.37 -8.85
CA LEU A 144 3.82 3.23 -10.28
C LEU A 144 4.98 2.23 -10.39
N PHE A 145 4.81 1.21 -11.22
CA PHE A 145 5.82 0.20 -11.52
C PHE A 145 6.10 0.19 -13.03
N SER A 146 7.33 -0.14 -13.42
CA SER A 146 7.72 -0.26 -14.82
C SER A 146 8.54 -1.51 -15.09
N MET A 147 8.24 -2.23 -16.18
CA MET A 147 9.09 -3.34 -16.68
C MET A 147 10.21 -2.86 -17.61
N SER A 148 10.09 -1.66 -18.16
CA SER A 148 11.01 -1.14 -19.16
C SER A 148 11.45 0.24 -18.72
N PHE A 149 12.73 0.36 -18.33
CA PHE A 149 13.28 1.68 -18.05
C PHE A 149 13.51 2.39 -19.38
N MET A 150 13.00 3.62 -19.49
CA MET A 150 13.48 4.57 -20.49
C MET A 150 14.92 4.91 -20.10
N SER A 151 15.87 4.05 -20.52
CA SER A 151 17.26 4.03 -20.03
C SER A 151 18.05 5.32 -20.24
N GLN A 152 17.48 6.24 -21.00
CA GLN A 152 18.05 7.53 -21.35
C GLN A 152 17.33 8.71 -20.71
N ALA A 153 16.29 8.49 -19.89
CA ALA A 153 15.54 9.54 -19.21
C ALA A 153 15.89 9.58 -17.71
N CYS A 154 16.13 10.78 -17.18
CA CYS A 154 16.15 10.96 -15.73
C CYS A 154 14.69 10.90 -15.23
N LEU A 155 14.46 10.06 -14.23
CA LEU A 155 13.17 9.88 -13.58
C LEU A 155 13.18 10.62 -12.24
N MET A 156 12.19 11.49 -12.05
CA MET A 156 11.87 12.09 -10.76
C MET A 156 10.46 11.65 -10.35
N GLN A 157 10.22 11.55 -9.05
CA GLN A 157 8.89 11.27 -8.52
C GLN A 157 8.53 12.29 -7.44
N SER A 158 7.29 12.76 -7.49
CA SER A 158 6.72 13.65 -6.47
C SER A 158 5.29 13.23 -6.15
N LEU A 159 4.79 13.66 -4.99
CA LEU A 159 3.38 13.56 -4.66
C LEU A 159 2.62 14.76 -5.27
N PHE A 160 1.34 14.57 -5.56
CA PHE A 160 0.43 15.64 -5.97
C PHE A 160 -0.89 15.55 -5.19
N GLY A 161 -1.57 16.68 -5.03
CA GLY A 161 -2.81 16.75 -4.24
C GLY A 161 -2.58 16.84 -2.73
N GLU A 162 -1.38 17.23 -2.29
CA GLU A 162 -1.08 17.53 -0.89
C GLU A 162 -1.98 18.63 -0.33
N VAL A 163 -2.11 18.67 1.00
CA VAL A 163 -2.94 19.65 1.71
C VAL A 163 -2.49 21.07 1.35
N ASN A 164 -3.42 21.87 0.83
CA ASN A 164 -3.14 23.23 0.42
C ASN A 164 -3.07 24.20 1.62
N SER A 165 -2.78 25.47 1.35
CA SER A 165 -2.69 26.52 2.38
C SER A 165 -4.00 26.78 3.14
N THR A 166 -5.14 26.32 2.61
CA THR A 166 -6.45 26.42 3.26
C THR A 166 -6.82 25.16 4.04
N GLY A 167 -5.91 24.19 4.17
CA GLY A 167 -6.15 22.92 4.88
C GLY A 167 -7.01 21.90 4.11
N MET A 168 -7.25 22.11 2.81
CA MET A 168 -8.03 21.18 1.99
C MET A 168 -7.10 20.19 1.26
N ALA A 169 -7.45 18.91 1.32
CA ALA A 169 -6.82 17.85 0.53
C ALA A 169 -7.68 17.52 -0.70
N GLY A 170 -7.04 17.06 -1.79
CA GLY A 170 -7.75 16.66 -3.02
C GLY A 170 -8.38 15.27 -2.94
N SER A 171 -7.80 14.38 -2.13
CA SER A 171 -8.30 13.05 -1.76
C SER A 171 -7.69 12.69 -0.41
N ASP A 172 -8.19 11.64 0.22
CA ASP A 172 -7.54 10.88 1.29
C ASP A 172 -6.16 10.30 0.90
N HIS A 173 -5.95 9.99 -0.38
CA HIS A 173 -4.65 9.62 -0.94
C HIS A 173 -3.97 10.81 -1.65
N TYR A 174 -2.65 10.89 -1.54
CA TYR A 174 -1.82 11.73 -2.41
C TYR A 174 -1.50 10.97 -3.69
N GLY A 175 -1.71 11.62 -4.83
CA GLY A 175 -1.39 11.02 -6.11
C GLY A 175 0.11 10.98 -6.38
N ILE A 176 0.54 10.04 -7.22
CA ILE A 176 1.95 9.89 -7.64
C ILE A 176 2.16 10.52 -9.01
N LEU A 177 3.17 11.38 -9.13
CA LEU A 177 3.61 11.95 -10.40
C LEU A 177 5.04 11.50 -10.71
N ASN A 178 5.19 10.70 -11.78
CA ASN A 178 6.49 10.46 -12.40
C ASN A 178 6.76 11.52 -13.46
N THR A 179 7.91 12.18 -13.38
CA THR A 179 8.39 13.11 -14.40
C THR A 179 9.62 12.53 -15.07
N TYR A 180 9.58 12.42 -16.40
CA TYR A 180 10.67 11.92 -17.21
C TYR A 180 11.29 13.07 -18.00
N THR A 181 12.58 13.29 -17.82
CA THR A 181 13.31 14.34 -18.57
C THR A 181 14.40 13.73 -19.44
N TYR A 182 14.37 14.06 -20.72
CA TYR A 182 15.38 13.68 -21.70
C TYR A 182 16.38 14.84 -21.85
N ARG A 183 17.46 14.91 -21.05
CA ARG A 183 18.64 15.80 -21.32
C ARG A 183 19.83 15.65 -20.33
N ARG A 184 21.02 15.35 -20.90
CA ARG A 184 22.45 15.72 -20.64
C ARG A 184 22.99 16.14 -19.25
N MET A 185 22.26 16.15 -18.14
CA MET A 185 22.84 16.37 -16.80
C MET A 185 22.78 15.09 -15.98
N PRO A 186 23.72 14.86 -15.04
CA PRO A 186 23.69 13.68 -14.20
C PRO A 186 22.48 13.76 -13.26
N CYS A 187 21.60 12.78 -13.41
CA CYS A 187 20.93 12.16 -12.27
C CYS A 187 21.97 11.30 -11.51
#